data_AF-A0A2D9T1G1-F1
#
_entry.id   AF-A0A2D9T1G1-F1
#
_cell.length_a   1.000
_cell.length_b   1.000
_cell.length_c   1.000
_cell.angle_alpha   90.00
_cell.angle_beta   90.00
_cell.angle_gamma   90.00
#
_symmetry.space_group_name_H-M   'P 1'
#
loop_
_entity.id
_entity.type
_entity.pdbx_description
1 polymer ?
#
loop_
_entity_poly.entity_id
_entity_poly.type
_entity_poly.pdbx_seq_one_letter_code
_entity_poly.pdbx_strand_id
1 'polypeptide(L)'
;MSNQFGSIPEIDLDYATIVDGETLEWVLDAETQGDALVSTLFGATEGVFQGTATPVTIDATDREQLGDPAPVELTLGPVRQVVLLRFLPGFYESLPRFGLAAAAGEVEERVAERIESIFGAWRVDVRLERPEDVSAAGYARVEIGGPDPNGLGLFGYDNSPGKDVGNLRLFDAIGGANAETQADGYPGFGGVFVESMLMWSSHPDMEGGAGPEPDPLFDEIFDPVRERHATAAEIAGSGARATVVQRALDALAAAIGETTAHELGHSFGLAAPYGPATTFHNMGDGNGCLMDSGGSRPFGERADQPGYAQTGLCGDAATYLDEILGNP
;
A
#
# COMPACT_ATOMS: atom_id res chain seq x y z
N MET A 1 -18.53 14.09 -53.78
CA MET A 1 -18.55 14.15 -52.31
C MET A 1 -18.03 12.82 -51.83
N SER A 2 -16.74 12.77 -51.49
CA SER A 2 -16.01 11.56 -51.10
C SER A 2 -16.12 11.41 -49.59
N ASN A 3 -16.62 10.28 -49.12
CA ASN A 3 -16.60 9.91 -47.71
C ASN A 3 -15.14 9.75 -47.27
N GLN A 4 -14.62 10.69 -46.47
CA GLN A 4 -13.47 10.44 -45.60
C GLN A 4 -13.96 9.52 -44.48
N PHE A 5 -13.87 8.21 -44.71
CA PHE A 5 -13.74 7.29 -43.58
C PHE A 5 -12.39 7.62 -42.94
N GLY A 6 -12.41 8.07 -41.68
CA GLY A 6 -11.20 8.19 -40.89
C GLY A 6 -10.47 6.86 -40.92
N SER A 7 -9.19 6.89 -41.27
CA SER A 7 -8.33 5.72 -41.18
C SER A 7 -8.44 5.13 -39.77
N ILE A 8 -8.65 3.82 -39.68
CA ILE A 8 -8.50 3.10 -38.41
C ILE A 8 -7.06 3.39 -37.95
N PRO A 9 -6.85 3.91 -36.74
CA PRO A 9 -5.50 4.11 -36.23
C PRO A 9 -4.81 2.76 -36.17
N GLU A 10 -3.69 2.64 -36.88
CA GLU A 10 -2.77 1.51 -36.77
C GLU A 10 -1.85 1.80 -35.60
N ILE A 11 -1.84 0.90 -34.62
CA ILE A 11 -1.00 0.98 -33.43
C ILE A 11 0.07 -0.09 -33.60
N ASP A 12 1.33 0.33 -33.63
CA ASP A 12 2.45 -0.61 -33.63
C ASP A 12 2.75 -1.03 -32.19
N LEU A 13 2.69 -2.33 -31.92
CA LEU A 13 2.99 -2.91 -30.61
C LEU A 13 4.43 -3.40 -30.65
N ASP A 14 5.38 -2.48 -30.54
CA ASP A 14 6.80 -2.73 -30.85
C ASP A 14 7.49 -3.76 -29.93
N TYR A 15 6.88 -4.17 -28.80
CA TYR A 15 7.58 -4.93 -27.74
C TYR A 15 6.75 -6.00 -27.01
N ALA A 16 6.01 -6.85 -27.74
CA ALA A 16 5.45 -8.07 -27.15
C ALA A 16 6.53 -9.16 -26.97
N THR A 17 6.63 -9.74 -25.78
CA THR A 17 7.52 -10.87 -25.49
C THR A 17 6.80 -12.18 -25.76
N ILE A 18 7.42 -13.08 -26.53
CA ILE A 18 6.92 -14.45 -26.68
C ILE A 18 7.20 -15.20 -25.37
N VAL A 19 6.14 -15.56 -24.66
CA VAL A 19 6.23 -16.38 -23.43
C VAL A 19 6.36 -17.85 -23.81
N ASP A 20 5.52 -18.30 -24.74
CA ASP A 20 5.56 -19.62 -25.36
C ASP A 20 4.97 -19.59 -26.78
N GLY A 21 4.81 -20.76 -27.41
CA GLY A 21 4.33 -20.86 -28.79
C GLY A 21 2.89 -20.39 -29.03
N GLU A 22 2.14 -20.10 -27.97
CA GLU A 22 0.73 -19.67 -28.03
C GLU A 22 0.47 -18.36 -27.26
N THR A 23 1.44 -17.88 -26.47
CA THR A 23 1.27 -16.75 -25.55
C THR A 23 2.25 -15.62 -25.83
N LEU A 24 1.71 -14.42 -26.01
CA LEU A 24 2.43 -13.16 -26.07
C LEU A 24 2.13 -12.36 -24.80
N GLU A 25 3.17 -11.81 -24.17
CA GLU A 25 3.04 -10.85 -23.08
C GLU A 25 3.40 -9.47 -23.60
N TRP A 26 2.59 -8.47 -23.25
CA TRP A 26 2.85 -7.08 -23.59
C TRP A 26 2.45 -6.20 -22.42
N VAL A 27 3.28 -5.20 -22.12
CA VAL A 27 3.06 -4.23 -21.05
C VAL A 27 2.63 -2.91 -21.68
N LEU A 28 1.45 -2.42 -21.28
CA LEU A 28 1.01 -1.08 -21.62
C LEU A 28 1.77 -0.07 -20.76
N ASP A 29 2.64 0.73 -21.37
CA ASP A 29 3.35 1.79 -20.66
C ASP A 29 2.43 2.97 -20.33
N ALA A 30 2.77 3.65 -19.24
CA ALA A 30 2.13 4.87 -18.80
C ALA A 30 3.15 6.01 -18.72
N GLU A 31 2.69 7.23 -18.99
CA GLU A 31 3.49 8.45 -18.86
C GLU A 31 2.70 9.55 -18.16
N THR A 32 3.43 10.53 -17.61
CA THR A 32 2.80 11.70 -17.00
C THR A 32 2.47 12.74 -18.07
N GLN A 33 1.20 13.14 -18.15
CA GLN A 33 0.74 14.25 -18.98
C GLN A 33 0.10 15.34 -18.10
N GLY A 34 0.89 16.35 -17.75
CA GLY A 34 0.48 17.36 -16.77
C GLY A 34 0.43 16.75 -15.38
N ASP A 35 -0.76 16.76 -14.76
CA ASP A 35 -0.99 16.26 -13.39
C ASP A 35 -1.73 14.91 -13.39
N ALA A 36 -1.64 14.14 -14.49
CA ALA A 36 -2.30 12.85 -14.64
C ALA A 36 -1.35 11.80 -15.23
N LEU A 37 -1.54 10.55 -14.81
CA LEU A 37 -0.92 9.37 -15.41
C LEU A 37 -1.82 8.86 -16.54
N VAL A 38 -1.27 8.74 -17.75
CA VAL A 38 -2.01 8.34 -18.96
C VAL A 38 -1.31 7.21 -19.69
N SER A 39 -2.05 6.44 -20.49
CA SER A 39 -1.46 5.43 -21.37
C SER A 39 -0.64 6.09 -22.48
N THR A 40 0.55 5.57 -22.78
CA THR A 40 1.36 6.05 -23.92
C THR A 40 0.68 5.82 -25.28
N LEU A 41 -0.20 4.82 -25.37
CA LEU A 41 -0.91 4.48 -26.62
C LEU A 41 -2.30 5.10 -26.71
N PHE A 42 -3.02 5.18 -25.60
CA PHE A 42 -4.43 5.59 -25.59
C PHE A 42 -4.67 6.96 -24.96
N GLY A 43 -3.62 7.58 -24.40
CA GLY A 43 -3.73 8.79 -23.59
C GLY A 43 -4.65 8.55 -22.39
N ALA A 44 -5.50 9.53 -22.11
CA ALA A 44 -6.53 9.46 -21.06
C ALA A 44 -7.81 8.71 -21.50
N THR A 45 -7.81 8.06 -22.66
CA THR A 45 -9.02 7.41 -23.19
C THR A 45 -9.23 6.07 -22.52
N GLU A 46 -10.32 5.92 -21.77
CA GLU A 46 -10.78 4.64 -21.26
C GLU A 46 -11.80 3.99 -22.21
N GLY A 47 -11.94 2.66 -22.12
CA GLY A 47 -13.00 1.93 -22.81
C GLY A 47 -12.55 0.58 -23.34
N VAL A 48 -13.40 0.01 -24.20
CA VAL A 48 -13.13 -1.26 -24.86
C VAL A 48 -12.68 -0.99 -26.28
N PHE A 49 -11.46 -1.39 -26.59
CA PHE A 49 -10.95 -1.47 -27.95
C PHE A 49 -11.23 -2.87 -28.51
N GLN A 50 -12.01 -2.92 -29.58
CA GLN A 50 -12.23 -4.15 -30.36
C GLN A 50 -11.58 -3.98 -31.72
N GLY A 51 -10.74 -4.94 -32.09
CA GLY A 51 -9.97 -4.86 -33.32
C GLY A 51 -9.47 -6.22 -33.78
N THR A 52 -8.47 -6.17 -34.64
CA THR A 52 -7.76 -7.36 -35.14
C THR A 52 -6.28 -7.13 -34.92
N ALA A 53 -5.58 -8.04 -34.28
CA ALA A 53 -4.13 -8.01 -34.15
C ALA A 53 -3.52 -8.94 -35.20
N THR A 54 -2.52 -8.45 -35.92
CA THR A 54 -1.72 -9.27 -36.85
C THR A 54 -0.32 -9.39 -36.24
N PRO A 55 0.11 -10.57 -35.78
CA PRO A 55 1.44 -10.70 -35.21
C PRO A 55 2.49 -10.57 -36.32
N VAL A 56 3.51 -9.75 -36.08
CA VAL A 56 4.68 -9.62 -36.94
C VAL A 56 5.86 -10.23 -36.20
N THR A 57 6.46 -11.26 -36.77
CA THR A 57 7.66 -11.91 -36.20
C THR A 57 8.86 -11.60 -37.07
N ILE A 58 10.02 -11.41 -36.46
CA ILE A 58 11.30 -11.21 -37.16
C ILE A 58 12.14 -12.47 -36.94
N ASP A 59 12.54 -13.12 -38.02
CA ASP A 59 13.41 -14.30 -37.93
C ASP A 59 14.89 -13.92 -37.75
N ALA A 60 15.76 -14.92 -37.54
CA ALA A 60 17.19 -14.73 -37.33
C ALA A 60 17.94 -14.09 -38.53
N THR A 61 17.25 -13.83 -39.64
CA THR A 61 17.79 -13.16 -40.84
C THR A 61 17.23 -11.75 -41.03
N ASP A 62 16.61 -11.17 -39.99
CA ASP A 62 15.92 -9.87 -40.01
C ASP A 62 14.78 -9.80 -41.04
N ARG A 63 14.16 -10.95 -41.32
CA ARG A 63 13.00 -11.01 -42.22
C ARG A 63 11.72 -11.03 -41.40
N GLU A 64 10.87 -10.04 -41.68
CA GLU A 64 9.51 -9.98 -41.16
C GLU A 64 8.62 -11.06 -41.78
N GLN A 65 7.84 -11.72 -40.93
CA GLN A 65 6.82 -12.67 -41.29
C GLN A 65 5.52 -12.28 -40.59
N LEU A 66 4.48 -12.03 -41.39
CA LEU A 66 3.14 -11.77 -40.91
C LEU A 66 2.46 -13.10 -40.56
N GLY A 67 1.88 -13.18 -39.36
CA GLY A 67 0.97 -14.25 -39.00
C GLY A 67 -0.46 -13.96 -39.44
N ASP A 68 -1.36 -14.90 -39.13
CA ASP A 68 -2.79 -14.73 -39.42
C ASP A 68 -3.41 -13.69 -38.47
N PRO A 69 -4.25 -12.77 -38.97
CA PRO A 69 -4.93 -11.80 -38.13
C PRO A 69 -5.94 -12.49 -37.20
N ALA A 70 -5.95 -12.11 -35.93
CA ALA A 70 -6.86 -12.63 -34.91
C ALA A 70 -7.68 -11.49 -34.28
N PRO A 71 -8.97 -11.71 -33.98
CA PRO A 71 -9.76 -10.71 -33.26
C PRO A 71 -9.16 -10.51 -31.86
N VAL A 72 -9.07 -9.24 -31.44
CA VAL A 72 -8.60 -8.87 -30.11
C VAL A 72 -9.58 -7.90 -29.46
N GLU A 73 -9.71 -8.04 -28.15
CA GLU A 73 -10.42 -7.11 -27.29
C GLU A 73 -9.46 -6.67 -26.19
N LEU A 74 -9.31 -5.36 -26.02
CA LEU A 74 -8.54 -4.75 -24.95
C LEU A 74 -9.48 -3.82 -24.18
N THR A 75 -9.62 -4.03 -22.88
CA THR A 75 -10.33 -3.08 -22.02
C THR A 75 -9.30 -2.23 -21.30
N LEU A 76 -9.27 -0.94 -21.60
CA LEU A 76 -8.50 0.03 -20.84
C LEU A 76 -9.42 0.63 -19.78
N GLY A 77 -9.21 0.17 -18.54
CA GLY A 77 -9.89 0.71 -17.39
C GLY A 77 -9.17 1.94 -16.81
N PRO A 78 -9.84 2.63 -15.88
CA PRO A 78 -9.20 3.63 -15.03
C PRO A 78 -8.05 3.04 -14.20
N VAL A 79 -7.18 3.93 -13.71
CA VAL A 79 -6.03 3.55 -12.89
C VAL A 79 -6.49 2.82 -11.63
N ARG A 80 -5.83 1.69 -11.35
CA ARG A 80 -5.95 0.93 -10.11
C ARG A 80 -4.61 0.99 -9.39
N GLN A 81 -4.62 1.41 -8.13
CA GLN A 81 -3.43 1.41 -7.30
C GLN A 81 -3.25 0.05 -6.64
N VAL A 82 -2.30 -0.73 -7.15
CA VAL A 82 -1.94 -2.03 -6.55
C VAL A 82 -0.88 -1.81 -5.47
N VAL A 83 -1.07 -2.42 -4.30
CA VAL A 83 -0.16 -2.31 -3.16
C VAL A 83 0.24 -3.70 -2.69
N LEU A 84 1.55 -3.98 -2.72
CA LEU A 84 2.13 -5.18 -2.13
C LEU A 84 2.57 -4.91 -0.70
N LEU A 85 1.99 -5.63 0.26
CA LEU A 85 2.47 -5.68 1.64
C LEU A 85 3.52 -6.78 1.76
N ARG A 86 4.69 -6.42 2.29
CA ARG A 86 5.81 -7.36 2.49
C ARG A 86 6.18 -7.43 3.96
N PHE A 87 5.77 -8.50 4.62
CA PHE A 87 6.16 -8.79 6.00
C PHE A 87 7.57 -9.38 6.04
N LEU A 88 8.48 -8.70 6.74
CA LEU A 88 9.90 -9.05 6.83
C LEU A 88 10.17 -10.01 7.99
N PRO A 89 11.29 -10.75 8.01
CA PRO A 89 11.65 -11.64 9.13
C PRO A 89 11.57 -10.97 10.51
N GLY A 90 11.99 -9.71 10.62
CA GLY A 90 11.92 -8.95 11.87
C GLY A 90 10.49 -8.77 12.41
N PHE A 91 9.48 -8.68 11.56
CA PHE A 91 8.08 -8.63 12.00
C PHE A 91 7.70 -9.89 12.80
N TYR A 92 8.02 -11.07 12.25
CA TYR A 92 7.75 -12.34 12.90
C TYR A 92 8.55 -12.54 14.19
N GLU A 93 9.78 -12.02 14.24
CA GLU A 93 10.62 -12.02 15.44
C GLU A 93 10.07 -11.11 16.55
N SER A 94 9.30 -10.07 16.19
CA SER A 94 8.68 -9.15 17.16
C SER A 94 7.34 -9.64 17.69
N LEU A 95 6.57 -10.46 16.96
CA LEU A 95 5.27 -11.00 17.44
C LEU A 95 5.31 -11.67 18.83
N PRO A 96 6.36 -12.45 19.21
CA PRO A 96 6.50 -12.97 20.56
C PRO A 96 6.50 -11.89 21.65
N ARG A 97 6.97 -10.67 21.38
CA ARG A 97 7.01 -9.58 22.38
C ARG A 97 5.62 -9.05 22.73
N PHE A 98 4.65 -9.23 21.83
CA PHE A 98 3.22 -8.99 22.08
C PHE A 98 2.50 -10.23 22.62
N GLY A 99 3.22 -11.34 22.81
CA GLY A 99 2.64 -12.64 23.15
C GLY A 99 1.86 -13.31 22.01
N LEU A 100 2.04 -12.85 20.77
CA LEU A 100 1.25 -13.24 19.58
C LEU A 100 2.04 -14.05 18.56
N ALA A 101 3.11 -14.72 18.95
CA ALA A 101 3.94 -15.54 18.04
C ALA A 101 3.13 -16.58 17.24
N ALA A 102 2.07 -17.15 17.84
CA ALA A 102 1.20 -18.13 17.21
C ALA A 102 0.19 -17.53 16.20
N ALA A 103 0.18 -16.21 16.05
CA ALA A 103 -0.75 -15.47 15.19
C ALA A 103 -0.16 -15.11 13.81
N ALA A 104 1.07 -15.53 13.50
CA ALA A 104 1.63 -15.37 12.16
C ALA A 104 0.70 -16.01 11.11
N GLY A 105 0.51 -15.33 9.98
CA GLY A 105 -0.53 -15.60 8.99
C GLY A 105 -1.80 -14.79 9.24
N GLU A 106 -2.35 -14.84 10.45
CA GLU A 106 -3.60 -14.16 10.80
C GLU A 106 -3.43 -12.65 10.96
N VAL A 107 -2.28 -12.19 11.46
CA VAL A 107 -2.00 -10.75 11.58
C VAL A 107 -1.93 -10.12 10.20
N GLU A 108 -1.25 -10.78 9.26
CA GLU A 108 -1.05 -10.29 7.89
C GLU A 108 -2.37 -10.09 7.15
N GLU A 109 -3.28 -11.06 7.23
CA GLU A 109 -4.63 -10.97 6.66
C GLU A 109 -5.42 -9.81 7.28
N ARG A 110 -5.44 -9.70 8.61
CA ARG A 110 -6.18 -8.62 9.29
C ARG A 110 -5.59 -7.23 9.04
N VAL A 111 -4.28 -7.13 8.83
CA VAL A 111 -3.63 -5.87 8.42
C VAL A 111 -4.13 -5.45 7.03
N ALA A 112 -4.18 -6.39 6.08
CA ALA A 112 -4.71 -6.11 4.74
C ALA A 112 -6.19 -5.71 4.82
N GLU A 113 -7.02 -6.46 5.55
CA GLU A 113 -8.43 -6.15 5.79
C GLU A 113 -8.61 -4.75 6.40
N ARG A 114 -7.74 -4.34 7.32
CA ARG A 114 -7.82 -2.99 7.90
C ARG A 114 -7.56 -1.92 6.85
N ILE A 115 -6.52 -2.07 6.03
CA ILE A 115 -6.19 -1.12 4.97
C ILE A 115 -7.33 -1.05 3.94
N GLU A 116 -7.86 -2.21 3.55
CA GLU A 116 -9.04 -2.32 2.67
C GLU A 116 -10.27 -1.66 3.28
N SER A 117 -10.49 -1.74 4.60
CA SER A 117 -11.61 -1.06 5.25
C SER A 117 -11.51 0.47 5.16
N ILE A 118 -10.30 1.01 5.06
CA ILE A 118 -10.03 2.45 4.96
C ILE A 118 -10.16 2.93 3.50
N PHE A 119 -9.60 2.16 2.55
CA PHE A 119 -9.53 2.57 1.14
C PHE A 119 -10.53 1.86 0.22
N GLY A 120 -11.37 0.96 0.72
CA GLY A 120 -12.23 0.08 -0.10
C GLY A 120 -13.34 0.78 -0.88
N ALA A 121 -13.52 2.09 -0.70
CA ALA A 121 -14.36 2.92 -1.56
C ALA A 121 -13.67 3.34 -2.87
N TRP A 122 -12.36 3.09 -3.03
CA TRP A 122 -11.56 3.45 -4.20
C TRP A 122 -10.88 2.23 -4.82
N ARG A 123 -10.29 2.42 -6.00
CA ARG A 123 -9.54 1.37 -6.74
C ARG A 123 -8.16 1.09 -6.15
N VAL A 124 -8.12 0.77 -4.87
CA VAL A 124 -6.93 0.29 -4.18
C VAL A 124 -7.03 -1.22 -4.02
N ASP A 125 -6.01 -1.93 -4.50
CA ASP A 125 -5.92 -3.40 -4.46
C ASP A 125 -4.74 -3.80 -3.58
N VAL A 126 -5.04 -4.24 -2.37
CA VAL A 126 -4.05 -4.64 -1.37
C VAL A 126 -3.75 -6.12 -1.51
N ARG A 127 -2.47 -6.46 -1.60
CA ARG A 127 -2.02 -7.83 -1.84
C ARG A 127 -0.92 -8.24 -0.88
N LEU A 128 -1.00 -9.49 -0.43
CA LEU A 128 0.03 -10.14 0.39
C LEU A 128 1.05 -10.91 -0.46
N GLU A 129 0.68 -11.24 -1.70
CA GLU A 129 1.53 -11.93 -2.67
C GLU A 129 1.94 -10.99 -3.79
N ARG A 130 3.15 -11.23 -4.33
CA ARG A 130 3.67 -10.43 -5.44
C ARG A 130 2.70 -10.53 -6.63
N PRO A 131 2.24 -9.39 -7.19
CA PRO A 131 1.36 -9.44 -8.35
C PRO A 131 2.10 -9.97 -9.58
N GLU A 132 1.41 -10.81 -10.36
CA GLU A 132 1.86 -11.34 -11.65
C GLU A 132 1.10 -10.72 -12.84
N ASP A 133 0.02 -9.98 -12.57
CA ASP A 133 -0.87 -9.32 -13.55
C ASP A 133 -0.56 -7.82 -13.77
N VAL A 134 0.44 -7.28 -13.06
CA VAL A 134 0.94 -5.90 -13.26
C VAL A 134 2.46 -5.89 -13.31
N SER A 135 3.02 -4.94 -14.06
CA SER A 135 4.47 -4.79 -14.19
C SER A 135 5.10 -4.33 -12.86
N ALA A 136 6.43 -4.43 -12.75
CA ALA A 136 7.16 -3.94 -11.57
C ALA A 136 7.00 -2.43 -11.32
N ALA A 137 6.59 -1.66 -12.35
CA ALA A 137 6.29 -0.23 -12.24
C ALA A 137 4.80 0.05 -11.94
N GLY A 138 3.96 -0.99 -11.87
CA GLY A 138 2.51 -0.89 -11.72
C GLY A 138 1.99 -1.20 -10.32
N TYR A 139 2.86 -1.33 -9.32
CA TYR A 139 2.45 -1.53 -7.92
C TYR A 139 3.43 -0.95 -6.91
N ALA A 140 2.88 -0.39 -5.84
CA ALA A 140 3.64 0.13 -4.71
C ALA A 140 3.99 -1.01 -3.76
N ARG A 141 5.05 -0.86 -2.98
CA ARG A 141 5.45 -1.84 -1.97
C ARG A 141 5.59 -1.17 -0.62
N VAL A 142 5.00 -1.78 0.41
CA VAL A 142 5.23 -1.42 1.81
C VAL A 142 5.91 -2.57 2.53
N GLU A 143 7.05 -2.31 3.15
CA GLU A 143 7.73 -3.28 4.01
C GLU A 143 7.32 -3.10 5.47
N ILE A 144 6.91 -4.20 6.10
CA ILE A 144 6.48 -4.25 7.50
C ILE A 144 7.50 -5.11 8.26
N GLY A 145 8.24 -4.48 9.17
CA GLY A 145 9.34 -5.06 9.92
C GLY A 145 9.13 -5.05 11.43
N GLY A 146 10.20 -5.34 12.16
CA GLY A 146 10.22 -5.36 13.62
C GLY A 146 10.78 -4.05 14.18
N PRO A 147 12.07 -4.01 14.59
CA PRO A 147 12.72 -2.79 15.10
C PRO A 147 12.77 -1.64 14.07
N ASP A 148 12.68 -0.40 14.55
CA ASP A 148 12.99 0.81 13.76
C ASP A 148 14.50 0.89 13.49
N PRO A 149 14.96 0.68 12.25
CA PRO A 149 16.37 0.71 11.89
C PRO A 149 16.98 2.11 11.95
N ASN A 150 16.16 3.17 12.05
CA ASN A 150 16.64 4.53 12.28
C ASN A 150 16.97 4.80 13.75
N GLY A 151 16.48 3.97 14.68
CA GLY A 151 16.69 4.15 16.12
C GLY A 151 16.02 5.40 16.70
N LEU A 152 14.95 5.89 16.05
CA LEU A 152 14.24 7.09 16.43
C LEU A 152 12.95 6.79 17.20
N GLY A 153 12.48 5.54 17.16
CA GLY A 153 11.22 5.12 17.78
C GLY A 153 10.02 5.44 16.89
N LEU A 154 10.22 5.50 15.57
CA LEU A 154 9.13 5.71 14.62
C LEU A 154 8.25 4.45 14.54
N PHE A 155 6.95 4.62 14.35
CA PHE A 155 6.04 3.50 14.05
C PHE A 155 6.00 3.17 12.56
N GLY A 156 6.13 4.19 11.73
CA GLY A 156 6.20 4.09 10.28
C GLY A 156 6.95 5.28 9.72
N TYR A 157 7.46 5.13 8.50
CA TYR A 157 8.08 6.22 7.76
C TYR A 157 8.04 5.96 6.25
N ASP A 158 7.37 6.83 5.52
CA ASP A 158 7.53 6.95 4.07
C ASP A 158 8.87 7.63 3.74
N ASN A 159 9.81 6.83 3.22
CA ASN A 159 11.12 7.30 2.76
C ASN A 159 11.14 7.57 1.25
N SER A 160 10.01 7.62 0.57
CA SER A 160 9.93 7.99 -0.85
C SER A 160 10.25 9.48 -1.06
N PRO A 161 10.81 9.88 -2.23
CA PRO A 161 11.14 11.28 -2.49
C PRO A 161 9.88 12.15 -2.64
N GLY A 162 9.49 12.83 -1.57
CA GLY A 162 8.31 13.69 -1.57
C GLY A 162 7.00 12.93 -1.86
N LYS A 163 5.89 13.66 -1.78
CA LYS A 163 4.56 13.07 -1.99
C LYS A 163 4.20 12.95 -3.45
N ASP A 164 3.45 11.91 -3.77
CA ASP A 164 2.92 11.69 -5.11
C ASP A 164 1.51 12.26 -5.25
N VAL A 165 1.46 13.59 -5.38
CA VAL A 165 0.23 14.31 -5.70
C VAL A 165 -0.15 14.02 -7.15
N GLY A 166 -1.36 13.49 -7.36
CA GLY A 166 -1.89 13.03 -8.65
C GLY A 166 -1.76 11.52 -8.88
N ASN A 167 -1.16 10.76 -7.95
CA ASN A 167 -0.90 9.32 -8.11
C ASN A 167 -0.13 9.01 -9.42
N LEU A 168 0.93 9.78 -9.65
CA LEU A 168 1.77 9.74 -10.84
C LEU A 168 2.84 8.63 -10.76
N ARG A 169 3.05 8.04 -9.58
CA ARG A 169 4.02 6.99 -9.29
C ARG A 169 3.30 5.79 -8.68
N LEU A 170 2.94 4.83 -9.53
CA LEU A 170 2.31 3.59 -9.05
C LEU A 170 3.28 2.68 -8.29
N PHE A 171 4.58 2.97 -8.27
CA PHE A 171 5.66 2.07 -7.84
C PHE A 171 6.44 2.52 -6.60
N ASP A 172 5.86 3.40 -5.79
CA ASP A 172 6.51 3.86 -4.57
C ASP A 172 6.92 2.68 -3.67
N ALA A 173 8.13 2.77 -3.12
CA ALA A 173 8.73 1.75 -2.28
C ALA A 173 8.93 2.29 -0.87
N ILE A 174 7.95 2.05 -0.01
CA ILE A 174 7.95 2.41 1.40
C ILE A 174 8.64 1.28 2.18
N GLY A 175 9.96 1.36 2.29
CA GLY A 175 10.76 0.25 2.82
C GLY A 175 12.24 0.38 2.49
N GLY A 176 13.06 -0.48 3.11
CA GLY A 176 14.50 -0.53 2.87
C GLY A 176 15.22 0.81 3.09
N ALA A 177 16.44 0.92 2.58
CA ALA A 177 17.22 2.16 2.62
C ALA A 177 16.99 3.01 1.37
N ASN A 178 16.82 4.32 1.56
CA ASN A 178 16.81 5.32 0.49
C ASN A 178 17.99 6.29 0.66
N ALA A 179 18.93 6.23 -0.28
CA ALA A 179 20.15 7.04 -0.25
C ALA A 179 19.89 8.53 -0.55
N GLU A 180 18.88 8.86 -1.36
CA GLU A 180 18.50 10.23 -1.68
C GLU A 180 17.94 10.93 -0.44
N THR A 181 16.98 10.28 0.22
CA THR A 181 16.39 10.76 1.49
C THR A 181 17.46 10.97 2.57
N GLN A 182 18.45 10.07 2.66
CA GLN A 182 19.60 10.24 3.56
C GLN A 182 20.49 11.43 3.19
N ALA A 183 20.74 11.65 1.91
CA ALA A 183 21.56 12.77 1.44
C ALA A 183 20.93 14.14 1.79
N ASP A 184 19.60 14.18 1.84
CA ASP A 184 18.82 15.35 2.27
C ASP A 184 18.73 15.52 3.79
N GLY A 185 19.34 14.62 4.57
CA GLY A 185 19.43 14.69 6.02
C GLY A 185 18.23 14.13 6.78
N TYR A 186 17.33 13.42 6.09
CA TYR A 186 16.17 12.74 6.67
C TYR A 186 16.48 11.28 7.06
N PRO A 187 15.63 10.62 7.89
CA PRO A 187 15.74 9.19 8.16
C PRO A 187 15.81 8.38 6.87
N GLY A 188 16.76 7.46 6.79
CA GLY A 188 17.06 6.77 5.54
C GLY A 188 16.24 5.52 5.29
N PHE A 189 15.66 4.96 6.34
CA PHE A 189 14.94 3.70 6.24
C PHE A 189 13.45 3.94 6.38
N GLY A 190 12.67 3.44 5.42
CA GLY A 190 11.21 3.47 5.45
C GLY A 190 10.60 2.12 5.82
N GLY A 191 9.28 2.11 5.88
CA GLY A 191 8.48 0.94 6.25
C GLY A 191 7.71 1.16 7.55
N VAL A 192 7.07 0.09 8.03
CA VAL A 192 6.37 0.05 9.33
C VAL A 192 7.17 -0.78 10.32
N PHE A 193 7.39 -0.25 11.51
CA PHE A 193 8.28 -0.80 12.54
C PHE A 193 7.44 -1.28 13.74
N VAL A 194 7.00 -2.53 13.68
CA VAL A 194 6.02 -3.07 14.63
C VAL A 194 6.56 -3.10 16.06
N GLU A 195 7.86 -3.35 16.26
CA GLU A 195 8.44 -3.39 17.60
C GLU A 195 8.37 -2.03 18.30
N SER A 196 8.43 -0.93 17.55
CA SER A 196 8.29 0.42 18.10
C SER A 196 6.94 0.62 18.78
N MET A 197 5.88 -0.07 18.35
CA MET A 197 4.55 0.05 18.97
C MET A 197 4.52 -0.39 20.43
N LEU A 198 5.48 -1.20 20.87
CA LEU A 198 5.64 -1.51 22.29
C LEU A 198 5.88 -0.26 23.14
N MET A 199 6.36 0.84 22.57
CA MET A 199 6.58 2.11 23.27
C MET A 199 5.31 2.74 23.85
N TRP A 200 4.11 2.31 23.44
CA TRP A 200 2.87 2.66 24.15
C TRP A 200 2.72 1.97 25.51
N SER A 201 3.45 0.89 25.76
CA SER A 201 3.47 0.22 27.06
C SER A 201 4.18 1.07 28.10
N SER A 202 3.73 1.00 29.35
CA SER A 202 4.49 1.55 30.48
C SER A 202 5.73 0.71 30.84
N HIS A 203 5.88 -0.48 30.24
CA HIS A 203 6.97 -1.43 30.46
C HIS A 203 7.36 -2.15 29.15
N PRO A 204 7.87 -1.42 28.14
CA PRO A 204 7.99 -1.92 26.76
C PRO A 204 9.07 -3.00 26.54
N ASP A 205 9.82 -3.39 27.58
CA ASP A 205 10.95 -4.35 27.51
C ASP A 205 11.92 -4.06 26.35
N MET A 206 12.16 -2.79 26.05
CA MET A 206 13.09 -2.31 25.01
C MET A 206 13.85 -1.06 25.48
N GLU A 207 15.05 -0.84 24.93
CA GLU A 207 15.88 0.32 25.26
C GLU A 207 15.65 1.48 24.28
N GLY A 208 15.40 2.69 24.81
CA GLY A 208 15.50 3.95 24.06
C GLY A 208 14.38 4.24 23.05
N GLY A 209 14.32 5.51 22.61
CA GLY A 209 13.38 6.01 21.60
C GLY A 209 12.60 7.25 22.07
N ALA A 210 12.23 8.12 21.13
CA ALA A 210 11.31 9.24 21.37
C ALA A 210 9.85 8.80 21.18
N GLY A 211 9.49 7.68 21.81
CA GLY A 211 8.14 7.13 21.75
C GLY A 211 7.10 8.06 22.38
N PRO A 212 5.80 7.81 22.13
CA PRO A 212 4.73 8.59 22.75
C PRO A 212 4.71 8.41 24.26
N GLU A 213 3.90 9.22 24.95
CA GLU A 213 3.57 8.92 26.34
C GLU A 213 2.87 7.55 26.42
N PRO A 214 3.20 6.70 27.42
CA PRO A 214 2.55 5.41 27.57
C PRO A 214 1.03 5.53 27.69
N ASP A 215 0.30 4.66 26.99
CA ASP A 215 -1.16 4.61 26.98
C ASP A 215 -1.63 3.40 27.82
N PRO A 216 -2.35 3.61 28.93
CA PRO A 216 -2.85 2.52 29.78
C PRO A 216 -3.70 1.47 29.04
N LEU A 217 -4.37 1.86 27.94
CA LEU A 217 -5.15 0.93 27.13
C LEU A 217 -4.26 -0.12 26.44
N PHE A 218 -3.02 0.24 26.09
CA PHE A 218 -2.07 -0.70 25.49
C PHE A 218 -1.77 -1.84 26.46
N ASP A 219 -1.39 -1.50 27.70
CA ASP A 219 -1.09 -2.47 28.74
C ASP A 219 -2.35 -3.31 29.10
N GLU A 220 -3.53 -2.69 29.16
CA GLU A 220 -4.80 -3.41 29.37
C GLU A 220 -5.03 -4.53 28.33
N ILE A 221 -4.71 -4.25 27.06
CA ILE A 221 -4.93 -5.18 25.96
C ILE A 221 -3.84 -6.25 25.91
N PHE A 222 -2.58 -5.84 26.03
CA PHE A 222 -1.45 -6.72 25.72
C PHE A 222 -0.88 -7.44 26.95
N ASP A 223 -0.94 -6.89 28.16
CA ASP A 223 -0.33 -7.52 29.35
C ASP A 223 -0.83 -8.95 29.59
N PRO A 224 -2.15 -9.24 29.52
CA PRO A 224 -2.64 -10.62 29.71
C PRO A 224 -2.12 -11.62 28.66
N VAL A 225 -1.71 -11.13 27.50
CA VAL A 225 -1.19 -11.94 26.38
C VAL A 225 0.34 -12.01 26.41
N ARG A 226 1.02 -10.94 26.83
CA ARG A 226 2.47 -10.89 27.06
C ARG A 226 2.89 -11.76 28.24
N GLU A 227 2.16 -11.71 29.36
CA GLU A 227 2.41 -12.54 30.54
C GLU A 227 2.30 -14.04 30.25
N ARG A 228 1.38 -14.40 29.35
CA ARG A 228 1.19 -15.77 28.89
C ARG A 228 0.85 -15.77 27.40
N HIS A 229 1.83 -16.14 26.58
CA HIS A 229 1.68 -16.10 25.13
C HIS A 229 0.43 -16.87 24.66
N ALA A 230 -0.19 -16.37 23.60
CA ALA A 230 -1.34 -16.98 22.96
C ALA A 230 -0.98 -18.36 22.40
N THR A 231 -1.91 -19.30 22.53
CA THR A 231 -1.85 -20.58 21.83
C THR A 231 -2.60 -20.50 20.49
N ALA A 232 -2.26 -21.38 19.55
CA ALA A 232 -2.99 -21.48 18.27
C ALA A 232 -4.50 -21.70 18.46
N ALA A 233 -4.92 -22.44 19.50
CA ALA A 233 -6.33 -22.61 19.81
C ALA A 233 -7.02 -21.30 20.24
N GLU A 234 -6.34 -20.47 21.03
CA GLU A 234 -6.85 -19.14 21.44
C GLU A 234 -6.91 -18.16 20.25
N ILE A 235 -5.94 -18.25 19.32
CA ILE A 235 -5.96 -17.53 18.03
C ILE A 235 -7.11 -18.00 17.14
N ALA A 236 -7.42 -19.29 17.12
CA ALA A 236 -8.60 -19.83 16.42
C ALA A 236 -9.92 -19.60 17.17
N GLY A 237 -9.95 -18.70 18.17
CA GLY A 237 -11.16 -18.34 18.90
C GLY A 237 -11.63 -19.36 19.95
N SER A 238 -10.79 -20.33 20.33
CA SER A 238 -11.13 -21.39 21.29
C SER A 238 -10.38 -21.30 22.61
N GLY A 239 -11.03 -21.68 23.71
CA GLY A 239 -10.43 -21.72 25.05
C GLY A 239 -10.74 -20.50 25.91
N ALA A 240 -10.34 -20.56 27.18
CA ALA A 240 -10.80 -19.63 28.22
C ALA A 240 -10.35 -18.17 28.02
N ARG A 241 -9.28 -17.92 27.25
CA ARG A 241 -8.80 -16.57 26.93
C ARG A 241 -9.03 -16.15 25.47
N ALA A 242 -9.77 -16.93 24.69
CA ALA A 242 -9.96 -16.66 23.27
C ALA A 242 -10.33 -15.18 23.01
N THR A 243 -11.32 -14.64 23.74
CA THR A 243 -11.74 -13.24 23.59
C THR A 243 -10.63 -12.23 23.90
N VAL A 244 -9.81 -12.48 24.93
CA VAL A 244 -8.69 -11.59 25.30
C VAL A 244 -7.61 -11.60 24.22
N VAL A 245 -7.28 -12.80 23.73
CA VAL A 245 -6.30 -13.00 22.66
C VAL A 245 -6.77 -12.41 21.35
N GLN A 246 -8.06 -12.59 20.98
CA GLN A 246 -8.64 -11.97 19.79
C GLN A 246 -8.56 -10.45 19.86
N ARG A 247 -8.92 -9.83 20.99
CA ARG A 247 -8.82 -8.38 21.15
C ARG A 247 -7.40 -7.87 20.95
N ALA A 248 -6.38 -8.57 21.46
CA ALA A 248 -4.98 -8.19 21.26
C ALA A 248 -4.52 -8.38 19.82
N LEU A 249 -4.96 -9.46 19.17
CA LEU A 249 -4.71 -9.72 17.75
C LEU A 249 -5.32 -8.61 16.87
N ASP A 250 -6.60 -8.29 17.09
CA ASP A 250 -7.33 -7.23 16.38
C ASP A 250 -6.66 -5.87 16.59
N ALA A 251 -6.31 -5.54 17.85
CA ALA A 251 -5.67 -4.28 18.18
C ALA A 251 -4.29 -4.12 17.51
N LEU A 252 -3.47 -5.18 17.49
CA LEU A 252 -2.16 -5.14 16.85
C LEU A 252 -2.29 -5.02 15.34
N ALA A 253 -3.15 -5.85 14.72
CA ALA A 253 -3.37 -5.81 13.28
C ALA A 253 -3.95 -4.47 12.83
N ALA A 254 -4.90 -3.91 13.58
CA ALA A 254 -5.44 -2.57 13.32
C ALA A 254 -4.34 -1.51 13.41
N ALA A 255 -3.53 -1.51 14.47
CA ALA A 255 -2.47 -0.50 14.64
C ALA A 255 -1.42 -0.54 13.52
N ILE A 256 -1.08 -1.74 13.04
CA ILE A 256 -0.19 -1.94 11.89
C ILE A 256 -0.88 -1.45 10.61
N GLY A 257 -2.10 -1.91 10.32
CA GLY A 257 -2.84 -1.52 9.12
C GLY A 257 -3.10 -0.02 9.03
N GLU A 258 -3.41 0.63 10.15
CA GLU A 258 -3.55 2.08 10.28
C GLU A 258 -2.26 2.83 9.98
N THR A 259 -1.14 2.33 10.51
CA THR A 259 0.18 2.93 10.27
C THR A 259 0.57 2.74 8.81
N THR A 260 0.37 1.54 8.24
CA THR A 260 0.59 1.28 6.82
C THR A 260 -0.29 2.16 5.93
N ALA A 261 -1.57 2.31 6.26
CA ALA A 261 -2.49 3.17 5.52
C ALA A 261 -2.08 4.65 5.58
N HIS A 262 -1.52 5.10 6.71
CA HIS A 262 -0.97 6.45 6.83
C HIS A 262 0.21 6.66 5.87
N GLU A 263 1.19 5.75 5.86
CA GLU A 263 2.34 5.85 4.96
C GLU A 263 1.91 5.76 3.49
N LEU A 264 0.95 4.88 3.16
CA LEU A 264 0.33 4.85 1.82
C LEU A 264 -0.36 6.18 1.50
N GLY A 265 -0.99 6.83 2.47
CA GLY A 265 -1.58 8.14 2.28
C GLY A 265 -0.56 9.23 1.94
N HIS A 266 0.72 9.09 2.30
CA HIS A 266 1.78 9.98 1.78
C HIS A 266 2.05 9.72 0.29
N SER A 267 2.16 8.45 -0.09
CA SER A 267 2.29 8.02 -1.49
C SER A 267 1.05 8.36 -2.33
N PHE A 268 -0.13 8.48 -1.73
CA PHE A 268 -1.33 8.91 -2.46
C PHE A 268 -1.48 10.44 -2.47
N GLY A 269 -0.63 11.19 -1.77
CA GLY A 269 -0.73 12.65 -1.71
C GLY A 269 -1.80 13.21 -0.74
N LEU A 270 -2.27 12.42 0.22
CA LEU A 270 -3.48 12.70 1.01
C LEU A 270 -3.34 13.71 2.13
N ALA A 271 -2.14 14.07 2.59
CA ALA A 271 -2.05 14.98 3.73
C ALA A 271 -2.22 16.47 3.39
N ALA A 272 -2.09 16.82 2.12
CA ALA A 272 -2.54 18.09 1.58
C ALA A 272 -2.98 17.85 0.14
N PRO A 273 -4.18 17.30 -0.07
CA PRO A 273 -4.72 17.11 -1.41
C PRO A 273 -4.67 18.44 -2.17
N TYR A 274 -4.18 18.43 -3.41
CA TYR A 274 -3.95 19.64 -4.24
C TYR A 274 -2.91 20.64 -3.71
N GLY A 275 -2.26 20.33 -2.59
CA GLY A 275 -1.27 21.16 -1.93
C GLY A 275 0.17 20.87 -2.38
N PRO A 276 1.16 21.53 -1.76
CA PRO A 276 2.55 21.28 -2.09
C PRO A 276 2.98 19.89 -1.59
N ALA A 277 3.79 19.19 -2.38
CA ALA A 277 4.33 17.86 -2.07
C ALA A 277 5.22 17.81 -0.80
N THR A 278 5.47 18.97 -0.16
CA THR A 278 6.24 19.13 1.07
C THR A 278 5.38 19.16 2.34
N THR A 279 4.06 19.03 2.24
CA THR A 279 3.17 18.98 3.41
C THR A 279 2.91 17.54 3.82
N PHE A 280 3.41 17.12 4.98
CA PHE A 280 3.41 15.70 5.39
C PHE A 280 2.17 15.25 6.15
N HIS A 281 1.48 16.15 6.85
CA HIS A 281 0.28 15.83 7.63
C HIS A 281 -0.83 16.85 7.39
N ASN A 282 -2.04 16.52 7.84
CA ASN A 282 -3.13 17.50 7.93
C ASN A 282 -2.69 18.74 8.72
N MET A 283 -3.29 19.88 8.39
CA MET A 283 -3.11 21.10 9.16
C MET A 283 -3.88 21.00 10.48
N GLY A 284 -3.19 20.58 11.53
CA GLY A 284 -3.77 20.31 12.86
C GLY A 284 -4.28 18.88 12.99
N ASP A 285 -4.91 18.60 14.13
CA ASP A 285 -5.36 17.26 14.48
C ASP A 285 -6.90 17.21 14.50
N GLY A 286 -7.47 16.26 13.78
CA GLY A 286 -8.88 15.94 13.71
C GLY A 286 -9.17 14.53 14.22
N ASN A 287 -10.29 14.37 14.91
CA ASN A 287 -10.65 13.09 15.50
C ASN A 287 -10.86 12.01 14.42
N GLY A 288 -10.08 10.92 14.45
CA GLY A 288 -10.15 9.85 13.46
C GLY A 288 -9.55 10.19 12.10
N CYS A 289 -8.76 11.26 11.97
CA CYS A 289 -8.20 11.62 10.68
C CYS A 289 -6.93 10.82 10.37
N LEU A 290 -6.98 10.00 9.31
CA LEU A 290 -5.87 9.11 8.92
C LEU A 290 -4.52 9.86 8.80
N MET A 291 -4.53 11.03 8.15
CA MET A 291 -3.33 11.79 7.79
C MET A 291 -2.86 12.79 8.85
N ASP A 292 -3.36 12.67 10.08
CA ASP A 292 -2.85 13.44 11.21
C ASP A 292 -1.46 12.98 11.63
N SER A 293 -0.69 13.88 12.24
CA SER A 293 0.67 13.55 12.66
C SER A 293 0.68 12.39 13.66
N GLY A 294 1.71 11.55 13.58
CA GLY A 294 1.74 10.32 14.36
C GLY A 294 1.58 10.52 15.88
N GLY A 295 2.13 11.61 16.43
CA GLY A 295 2.02 11.94 17.85
C GLY A 295 0.63 12.39 18.30
N SER A 296 -0.26 12.70 17.36
CA SER A 296 -1.60 13.22 17.62
C SER A 296 -2.68 12.14 17.65
N ARG A 297 -2.40 10.97 17.08
CA ARG A 297 -3.35 9.86 16.97
C ARG A 297 -3.19 8.90 18.14
N PRO A 298 -4.15 8.82 19.08
CA PRO A 298 -4.05 7.97 20.27
C PRO A 298 -4.02 6.49 19.90
N PHE A 299 -3.45 5.66 20.78
CA PHE A 299 -3.37 4.21 20.54
C PHE A 299 -4.75 3.59 20.30
N GLY A 300 -5.75 3.96 21.10
CA GLY A 300 -7.11 3.41 20.95
C GLY A 300 -7.78 3.69 19.60
N GLU A 301 -7.45 4.80 18.94
CA GLU A 301 -7.90 5.06 17.56
C GLU A 301 -7.22 4.10 16.58
N ARG A 302 -5.89 3.97 16.66
CA ARG A 302 -5.11 3.08 15.78
C ARG A 302 -5.44 1.61 16.00
N ALA A 303 -5.78 1.24 17.22
CA ALA A 303 -6.16 -0.12 17.59
C ALA A 303 -7.65 -0.42 17.38
N ASP A 304 -8.40 0.50 16.74
CA ASP A 304 -9.85 0.40 16.48
C ASP A 304 -10.67 0.01 17.72
N GLN A 305 -10.33 0.60 18.87
CA GLN A 305 -10.95 0.25 20.15
C GLN A 305 -12.26 1.02 20.40
N PRO A 306 -13.26 0.38 21.05
CA PRO A 306 -14.51 1.05 21.38
C PRO A 306 -14.31 2.33 22.19
N GLY A 307 -15.03 3.39 21.81
CA GLY A 307 -14.97 4.70 22.47
C GLY A 307 -13.95 5.67 21.86
N TYR A 308 -13.15 5.23 20.89
CA TYR A 308 -12.31 6.08 20.06
C TYR A 308 -12.99 6.37 18.73
N ALA A 309 -12.54 7.41 18.03
CA ALA A 309 -13.02 7.65 16.67
C ALA A 309 -12.56 6.53 15.75
N GLN A 310 -13.45 6.16 14.82
CA GLN A 310 -13.03 5.32 13.71
C GLN A 310 -12.25 6.17 12.72
N THR A 311 -11.14 5.64 12.25
CA THR A 311 -10.34 6.29 11.23
C THR A 311 -11.13 6.50 9.95
N GLY A 312 -10.97 7.67 9.35
CA GLY A 312 -11.45 7.98 8.01
C GLY A 312 -10.56 8.98 7.30
N LEU A 313 -10.88 9.23 6.04
CA LEU A 313 -10.27 10.29 5.26
C LEU A 313 -10.95 11.63 5.60
N CYS A 314 -10.13 12.63 5.91
CA CYS A 314 -10.60 13.95 6.32
C CYS A 314 -10.36 15.02 5.25
N GLY A 315 -11.10 16.12 5.35
CA GLY A 315 -10.98 17.24 4.40
C GLY A 315 -11.31 16.80 2.98
N ASP A 316 -10.47 17.20 2.02
CA ASP A 316 -10.66 16.94 0.60
C ASP A 316 -10.12 15.56 0.14
N ALA A 317 -9.58 14.75 1.05
CA ALA A 317 -8.89 13.50 0.70
C ALA A 317 -9.78 12.49 -0.05
N ALA A 318 -11.05 12.35 0.35
CA ALA A 318 -12.00 11.47 -0.31
C ALA A 318 -12.33 11.94 -1.74
N THR A 319 -12.67 13.22 -1.90
CA THR A 319 -12.92 13.84 -3.22
C THR A 319 -11.69 13.71 -4.12
N TYR A 320 -10.50 13.91 -3.57
CA TYR A 320 -9.27 13.78 -4.32
C TYR A 320 -9.04 12.34 -4.80
N LEU A 321 -9.26 11.33 -3.95
CA LEU A 321 -9.20 9.92 -4.38
C LEU A 321 -10.26 9.57 -5.42
N ASP A 322 -11.46 10.18 -5.35
CA ASP A 322 -12.49 10.02 -6.39
C ASP A 322 -11.99 10.52 -7.76
N GLU A 323 -11.16 11.57 -7.78
CA GLU A 323 -10.61 12.14 -9.01
C GLU A 323 -9.46 11.31 -9.58
N ILE A 324 -8.55 10.80 -8.73
CA ILE A 324 -7.33 10.11 -9.20
C ILE A 324 -7.50 8.60 -9.39
N LEU A 325 -8.41 7.96 -8.64
CA LEU A 325 -8.64 6.50 -8.71
C LEU A 325 -10.08 6.16 -9.06
N GLY A 326 -11.03 7.04 -8.74
CA GLY A 326 -12.47 6.77 -8.89
C GLY A 326 -12.98 5.64 -7.99
N ASN A 327 -14.27 5.34 -8.13
CA ASN A 327 -14.93 4.27 -7.39
C ASN A 327 -14.64 2.89 -8.04
N PRO A 328 -14.50 1.80 -7.25
CA PRO A 328 -14.24 0.46 -7.74
C PRO A 328 -15.25 -0.03 -8.78
#